data_AF-A0A7S3ZQZ7-F1
#
_entry.id   AF-A0A7S3ZQZ7-F1
#
_cell.length_a   1.000
_cell.length_b   1.000
_cell.length_c   1.000
_cell.angle_alpha   90.00
_cell.angle_beta   90.00
_cell.angle_gamma   90.00
#
_symmetry.space_group_name_H-M   'P 1'
#
loop_
_entity.id
_entity.type
_entity.pdbx_description
1 polymer ?
#
loop_
_entity_poly.entity_id
_entity_poly.type
_entity_poly.pdbx_seq_one_letter_code
_entity_poly.pdbx_strand_id
1 'polypeptide(L)'
;SPRVSRESGSALRRRRRRERATMTPSNAGAACQVEKVDHATALAMTKTLGSIKQVGTSLGSFSLTASLLSALLNEFANELASKKGQLDSDPHWWMPMTLPLDAYVQLMGRKGTSEKEASAHYARIQKLLNNFDKKGAHLLGPVDVGGDAYWWDYGQLKLYLRNACRLVEDGKEADSMREFLGVTRGDKGACGESFGIDAYSTASSCRIVAGVSKRSVLANVAAKEIDAEGAVLVNVTAKKIVAGEGAIAYNVVDDSDELVLKPGEVITDVFGENGSKLRQRSTLDNDGGKKWKEIICGNKKTFEGVYKDNLSTNVIKASEKGEAAHAALARAVSSA
;
A
#
# COMPACT_ATOMS: atom_id res chain seq x y z
N SER A 1 -27.13 14.57 -29.61
CA SER A 1 -27.46 14.68 -28.18
C SER A 1 -28.60 13.74 -27.83
N PRO A 2 -28.32 12.76 -26.96
CA PRO A 2 -29.14 12.65 -25.75
C PRO A 2 -28.28 12.56 -24.49
N ARG A 3 -28.78 13.18 -23.42
CA ARG A 3 -28.23 13.22 -22.07
C ARG A 3 -28.18 11.82 -21.47
N VAL A 4 -27.00 11.34 -21.13
CA VAL A 4 -26.83 10.23 -20.19
C VAL A 4 -26.73 10.82 -18.78
N SER A 5 -27.62 10.33 -17.93
CA SER A 5 -27.91 10.73 -16.56
C SER A 5 -26.70 10.68 -15.64
N ARG A 6 -26.45 11.82 -14.96
CA ARG A 6 -25.58 11.93 -13.78
C ARG A 6 -26.23 11.23 -12.57
N GLU A 7 -26.12 9.91 -12.47
CA GLU A 7 -26.58 9.19 -11.26
C GLU A 7 -25.65 8.08 -10.74
N SER A 8 -24.45 7.87 -11.30
CA SER A 8 -23.51 6.86 -10.81
C SER A 8 -22.60 7.31 -9.66
N GLY A 9 -22.56 8.61 -9.32
CA GLY A 9 -21.64 9.16 -8.30
C GLY A 9 -22.14 9.13 -6.85
N SER A 10 -23.44 8.85 -6.61
CA SER A 10 -24.03 8.99 -5.26
C SER A 10 -23.99 7.69 -4.43
N ALA A 11 -23.96 6.53 -5.08
CA ALA A 11 -23.97 5.23 -4.40
C ALA A 11 -22.63 4.90 -3.73
N LEU A 12 -21.50 5.35 -4.29
CA LEU A 12 -20.17 5.20 -3.69
C LEU A 12 -19.99 6.08 -2.44
N ARG A 13 -20.68 7.23 -2.38
CA ARG A 13 -20.64 8.16 -1.23
C ARG A 13 -21.39 7.66 0.00
N ARG A 14 -22.31 6.70 -0.13
CA ARG A 14 -23.17 6.25 0.97
C ARG A 14 -22.69 4.98 1.69
N ARG A 15 -21.69 4.25 1.17
CA ARG A 15 -21.29 2.94 1.73
C ARG A 15 -19.97 2.87 2.51
N ARG A 16 -19.26 3.99 2.75
CA ARG A 16 -18.02 4.01 3.56
C ARG A 16 -17.98 5.05 4.69
N ARG A 17 -19.11 5.33 5.36
CA ARG A 17 -19.10 6.04 6.67
C ARG A 17 -18.73 5.10 7.83
N ARG A 18 -17.60 4.40 7.69
CA ARG A 18 -16.89 3.66 8.76
C ARG A 18 -15.37 3.90 8.69
N GLU A 19 -14.94 4.95 8.00
CA GLU A 19 -13.53 5.31 7.79
C GLU A 19 -13.24 6.75 8.28
N ARG A 20 -11.97 7.03 8.57
CA ARG A 20 -11.43 8.26 9.20
C ARG A 20 -11.95 9.54 8.52
N ALA A 21 -12.39 10.51 9.31
CA ALA A 21 -12.85 11.80 8.80
C ALA A 21 -11.88 12.92 9.21
N THR A 22 -11.49 13.72 8.22
CA THR A 22 -10.79 14.99 8.44
C THR A 22 -11.80 16.13 8.26
N MET A 23 -11.92 16.98 9.27
CA MET A 23 -12.85 18.10 9.31
C MET A 23 -12.07 19.40 9.37
N THR A 24 -12.49 20.39 8.58
CA THR A 24 -11.94 21.75 8.66
C THR A 24 -12.95 22.68 9.31
N PRO A 25 -12.64 23.27 10.47
CA PRO A 25 -13.42 24.35 11.02
C PRO A 25 -13.23 25.64 10.20
N SER A 26 -14.21 26.52 10.31
CA SER A 26 -14.48 27.64 9.40
C SER A 26 -13.51 28.81 9.48
N ASN A 27 -12.92 29.10 10.64
CA ASN A 27 -12.29 30.43 10.85
C ASN A 27 -10.84 30.42 11.35
N ALA A 28 -10.12 29.31 11.31
CA ALA A 28 -8.67 29.29 11.52
C ALA A 28 -8.17 27.96 10.99
N GLY A 29 -7.54 27.88 9.80
CA GLY A 29 -7.23 26.67 9.01
C GLY A 29 -6.59 25.41 9.66
N ALA A 30 -6.69 25.20 10.97
CA ALA A 30 -6.46 23.96 11.69
C ALA A 30 -7.40 22.85 11.20
N ALA A 31 -6.87 21.68 10.88
CA ALA A 31 -7.67 20.48 10.67
C ALA A 31 -7.97 19.77 12.01
N CYS A 32 -9.13 19.13 12.11
CA CYS A 32 -9.42 18.13 13.13
C CYS A 32 -9.57 16.76 12.48
N GLN A 33 -9.00 15.74 13.11
CA GLN A 33 -9.15 14.35 12.65
C GLN A 33 -9.82 13.52 13.72
N VAL A 34 -10.89 12.81 13.33
CA VAL A 34 -11.60 11.86 14.20
C VAL A 34 -11.60 10.48 13.53
N GLU A 35 -11.18 9.46 14.28
CA GLU A 35 -11.04 8.09 13.80
C GLU A 35 -12.32 7.29 14.07
N LYS A 36 -12.92 6.72 13.01
CA LYS A 36 -13.95 5.65 13.11
C LYS A 36 -15.13 5.95 14.06
N VAL A 37 -15.51 7.23 14.15
CA VAL A 37 -16.68 7.66 14.94
C VAL A 37 -17.93 7.74 14.08
N ASP A 38 -19.10 7.55 14.68
CA ASP A 38 -20.37 7.86 14.02
C ASP A 38 -20.57 9.38 13.89
N HIS A 39 -21.58 9.77 13.10
CA HIS A 39 -21.87 11.18 12.83
C HIS A 39 -22.21 11.97 14.10
N ALA A 40 -22.94 11.37 15.05
CA ALA A 40 -23.33 12.04 16.29
C ALA A 40 -22.12 12.33 17.17
N THR A 41 -21.22 11.35 17.31
CA THR A 41 -19.97 11.47 18.04
C THR A 41 -19.06 12.52 17.40
N ALA A 42 -18.92 12.51 16.07
CA ALA A 42 -18.14 13.52 15.35
C ALA A 42 -18.64 14.95 15.62
N LEU A 43 -19.96 15.18 15.57
CA LEU A 43 -20.55 16.48 15.85
C LEU A 43 -20.37 16.92 17.31
N ALA A 44 -20.55 16.01 18.25
CA ALA A 44 -20.36 16.31 19.67
C ALA A 44 -18.91 16.75 19.96
N MET A 45 -17.95 16.03 19.39
CA MET A 45 -16.52 16.27 19.59
C MET A 45 -15.99 17.54 18.92
N THR A 46 -16.61 17.96 17.82
CA THR A 46 -16.19 19.13 17.05
C THR A 46 -17.00 20.38 17.39
N LYS A 47 -17.95 20.28 18.33
CA LYS A 47 -18.84 21.38 18.72
C LYS A 47 -18.08 22.65 19.16
N THR A 48 -16.93 22.47 19.80
CA THR A 48 -16.08 23.57 20.29
C THR A 48 -15.18 24.17 19.20
N LEU A 49 -15.09 23.53 18.02
CA LEU A 49 -14.25 23.98 16.91
C LEU A 49 -14.94 25.04 16.03
N GLY A 50 -16.20 25.37 16.31
CA GLY A 50 -17.00 26.32 15.52
C GLY A 50 -17.68 25.68 14.30
N SER A 51 -18.07 26.49 13.31
CA SER A 51 -18.76 25.94 12.13
C SER A 51 -17.80 25.15 11.25
N ILE A 52 -18.23 24.00 10.72
CA ILE A 52 -17.39 23.12 9.89
C ILE A 52 -17.57 23.53 8.43
N LYS A 53 -16.48 23.91 7.76
CA LYS A 53 -16.50 24.37 6.36
C LYS A 53 -16.52 23.19 5.39
N GLN A 54 -15.69 22.18 5.63
CA GLN A 54 -15.56 21.02 4.75
C GLN A 54 -15.22 19.75 5.53
N VAL A 55 -15.73 18.62 5.04
CA VAL A 55 -15.42 17.28 5.53
C VAL A 55 -14.84 16.48 4.37
N GLY A 56 -13.67 15.89 4.58
CA GLY A 56 -12.99 15.01 3.65
C GLY A 56 -12.82 13.61 4.23
N THR A 57 -12.75 12.62 3.36
CA THR A 57 -12.26 11.29 3.73
C THR A 57 -10.74 11.37 3.86
N SER A 58 -10.20 10.97 5.02
CA SER A 58 -8.75 10.88 5.17
C SER A 58 -8.23 9.67 4.40
N LEU A 59 -7.18 9.88 3.60
CA LEU A 59 -6.47 8.81 2.89
C LEU A 59 -5.51 8.03 3.82
N GLY A 60 -5.40 8.43 5.09
CA GLY A 60 -4.46 7.83 6.04
C GLY A 60 -3.00 8.17 5.77
N SER A 61 -2.73 9.12 4.86
CA SER A 61 -1.40 9.63 4.54
C SER A 61 -1.23 11.05 5.06
N PHE A 62 -0.03 11.38 5.52
CA PHE A 62 0.34 12.72 5.94
C PHE A 62 1.81 12.99 5.67
N SER A 63 2.16 14.26 5.56
CA SER A 63 3.53 14.73 5.42
C SER A 63 3.93 15.53 6.64
N LEU A 64 5.20 15.42 7.04
CA LEU A 64 5.77 16.17 8.15
C LEU A 64 6.91 17.03 7.61
N THR A 65 7.08 18.23 8.17
CA THR A 65 8.30 19.01 7.94
C THR A 65 9.49 18.32 8.62
N ALA A 66 10.70 18.59 8.14
CA ALA A 66 11.91 18.07 8.76
C ALA A 66 12.01 18.46 10.25
N SER A 67 11.62 19.68 10.61
CA SER A 67 11.62 20.16 11.99
C SER A 67 10.63 19.39 12.88
N LEU A 68 9.44 19.08 12.38
CA LEU A 68 8.44 18.29 13.11
C LEU A 68 8.89 16.85 13.30
N LEU A 69 9.48 16.25 12.26
CA LEU A 69 10.08 14.93 12.34
C LEU A 69 11.21 14.88 13.38
N SER A 70 12.15 15.84 13.35
CA SER A 70 13.24 15.89 14.34
C SER A 70 12.73 16.03 15.77
N ALA A 71 11.70 16.85 16.01
CA ALA A 71 11.11 16.99 17.33
C ALA A 71 10.47 15.67 17.82
N LEU A 72 9.75 14.97 16.94
CA LEU A 72 9.17 13.65 17.25
C LEU A 72 10.23 12.61 17.56
N LEU A 73 11.29 12.54 16.75
CA LEU A 73 12.39 11.60 16.98
C LEU A 73 13.08 11.84 18.32
N ASN A 74 13.29 13.10 18.70
CA ASN A 74 13.88 13.47 19.99
C ASN A 74 12.94 13.14 21.16
N GLU A 75 11.66 13.46 21.03
CA GLU A 75 10.66 13.24 22.08
C GLU A 75 10.46 11.76 22.40
N PHE A 76 10.49 10.90 21.37
CA PHE A 76 10.28 9.46 21.51
C PHE A 76 11.58 8.64 21.43
N ALA A 77 12.75 9.27 21.59
CA ALA A 77 14.04 8.63 21.41
C ALA A 77 14.24 7.38 22.30
N ASN A 78 13.74 7.43 23.54
CA ASN A 78 13.83 6.32 24.49
C ASN A 78 12.97 5.13 24.06
N GLU A 79 11.73 5.37 23.64
CA GLU A 79 10.82 4.35 23.12
C GLU A 79 11.39 3.72 21.84
N LEU A 80 11.88 4.55 20.93
CA LEU A 80 12.53 4.11 19.69
C LEU A 80 13.77 3.25 19.95
N ALA A 81 14.64 3.69 20.88
CA ALA A 81 15.84 2.93 21.26
C ALA A 81 15.49 1.59 21.90
N SER A 82 14.46 1.57 22.76
CA SER A 82 14.01 0.34 23.42
C SER A 82 13.25 -0.61 22.49
N LYS A 83 12.74 -0.12 21.34
CA LYS A 83 11.82 -0.84 20.44
C LYS A 83 10.61 -1.43 21.18
N LYS A 84 10.15 -0.76 22.24
CA LYS A 84 9.00 -1.15 23.05
C LYS A 84 7.89 -0.12 22.91
N GLY A 85 6.69 -0.59 22.61
CA GLY A 85 5.49 0.24 22.50
C GLY A 85 4.73 0.02 21.18
N GLN A 86 3.45 0.37 21.20
CA GLN A 86 2.58 0.39 20.02
C GLN A 86 1.82 1.72 20.03
N LEU A 87 2.45 2.78 19.53
CA LEU A 87 1.77 4.05 19.32
C LEU A 87 1.17 4.05 17.91
N ASP A 88 -0.16 4.07 17.85
CA ASP A 88 -0.94 4.37 16.65
C ASP A 88 -0.98 5.89 16.41
N SER A 89 -0.72 6.32 15.17
CA SER A 89 -0.72 7.73 14.77
C SER A 89 -2.07 8.42 14.98
N ASP A 90 -3.20 7.71 14.88
CA ASP A 90 -4.51 8.33 15.05
C ASP A 90 -4.74 8.75 16.52
N PRO A 91 -4.84 7.83 17.49
CA PRO A 91 -5.07 8.19 18.88
C PRO A 91 -3.85 8.83 19.55
N HIS A 92 -2.61 8.48 19.21
CA HIS A 92 -1.46 8.98 19.98
C HIS A 92 -0.81 10.23 19.39
N TRP A 93 -1.12 10.58 18.14
CA TRP A 93 -0.57 11.77 17.50
C TRP A 93 -1.69 12.73 17.06
N TRP A 94 -2.54 12.34 16.12
CA TRP A 94 -3.57 13.22 15.56
C TRP A 94 -4.57 13.73 16.59
N MET A 95 -5.10 12.83 17.42
CA MET A 95 -6.13 13.18 18.40
C MET A 95 -5.64 14.18 19.46
N PRO A 96 -4.53 13.96 20.20
CA PRO A 96 -4.09 14.91 21.22
C PRO A 96 -3.61 16.24 20.62
N MET A 97 -3.27 16.30 19.33
CA MET A 97 -2.97 17.57 18.65
C MET A 97 -4.22 18.38 18.29
N THR A 98 -5.33 17.71 17.99
CA THR A 98 -6.49 18.35 17.32
C THR A 98 -7.77 18.37 18.15
N LEU A 99 -7.87 17.55 19.19
CA LEU A 99 -9.02 17.47 20.07
C LEU A 99 -8.77 18.22 21.39
N PRO A 100 -9.84 18.74 22.02
CA PRO A 100 -9.81 19.10 23.44
C PRO A 100 -9.45 17.91 24.35
N LEU A 101 -8.85 18.20 25.51
CA LEU A 101 -8.40 17.19 26.47
C LEU A 101 -9.53 16.24 26.92
N ASP A 102 -10.69 16.79 27.25
CA ASP A 102 -11.86 16.02 27.70
C ASP A 102 -12.35 15.04 26.63
N ALA A 103 -12.43 15.49 25.37
CA ALA A 103 -12.80 14.65 24.23
C ALA A 103 -11.76 13.55 23.98
N TYR A 104 -10.47 13.88 24.09
CA TYR A 104 -9.39 12.92 23.94
C TYR A 104 -9.41 11.84 25.05
N VAL A 105 -9.50 12.24 26.31
CA VAL A 105 -9.58 11.34 27.48
C VAL A 105 -10.79 10.42 27.35
N GLN A 106 -11.95 10.95 26.95
CA GLN A 106 -13.15 10.15 26.75
C GLN A 106 -12.94 9.06 25.69
N LEU A 107 -12.30 9.39 24.56
CA LEU A 107 -12.01 8.41 23.50
C LEU A 107 -11.00 7.37 23.95
N MET A 108 -9.94 7.77 24.63
CA MET A 108 -8.92 6.85 25.13
C MET A 108 -9.47 5.91 26.20
N GLY A 109 -10.41 6.38 27.02
CA GLY A 109 -11.16 5.54 27.96
C GLY A 109 -11.92 4.41 27.27
N ARG A 110 -12.54 4.67 26.10
CA ARG A 110 -13.20 3.62 25.28
C ARG A 110 -12.21 2.60 24.70
N LYS A 111 -10.93 2.98 24.59
CA LYS A 111 -9.83 2.11 24.16
C LYS A 111 -9.10 1.44 25.34
N GLY A 112 -9.59 1.62 26.57
CA GLY A 112 -9.05 0.96 27.78
C GLY A 112 -7.88 1.68 28.45
N THR A 113 -7.58 2.92 28.07
CA THR A 113 -6.53 3.74 28.70
C THR A 113 -7.11 4.53 29.87
N SER A 114 -6.37 4.59 30.99
CA SER A 114 -6.83 5.37 32.15
C SER A 114 -6.80 6.88 31.86
N GLU A 115 -7.65 7.64 32.55
CA GLU A 115 -7.66 9.10 32.46
C GLU A 115 -6.29 9.72 32.76
N LYS A 116 -5.57 9.16 33.75
CA LYS A 116 -4.23 9.62 34.12
C LYS A 116 -3.24 9.42 32.98
N GLU A 117 -3.22 8.26 32.35
CA GLU A 117 -2.33 7.96 31.23
C GLU A 117 -2.68 8.79 30.00
N ALA A 118 -3.96 8.89 29.66
CA ALA A 118 -4.42 9.70 28.53
C ALA A 118 -4.06 11.18 28.74
N SER A 119 -4.33 11.74 29.92
CA SER A 119 -4.00 13.14 30.23
C SER A 119 -2.49 13.41 30.21
N ALA A 120 -1.68 12.48 30.72
CA ALA A 120 -0.23 12.60 30.66
C ALA A 120 0.30 12.58 29.21
N HIS A 121 -0.24 11.68 28.37
CA HIS A 121 0.11 11.61 26.96
C HIS A 121 -0.32 12.88 26.20
N TYR A 122 -1.53 13.37 26.47
CA TYR A 122 -2.01 14.64 25.90
C TYR A 122 -1.08 15.80 26.24
N ALA A 123 -0.72 15.94 27.52
CA ALA A 123 0.18 17.00 27.98
C ALA A 123 1.57 16.91 27.35
N ARG A 124 2.10 15.68 27.17
CA ARG A 124 3.37 15.43 26.47
C ARG A 124 3.33 15.95 25.03
N ILE A 125 2.30 15.58 24.26
CA ILE A 125 2.14 16.05 22.88
C ILE A 125 1.97 17.58 22.84
N GLN A 126 1.12 18.16 23.67
CA GLN A 126 0.94 19.62 23.71
C GLN A 126 2.23 20.37 24.04
N LYS A 127 3.04 19.85 24.97
CA LYS A 127 4.35 20.41 25.30
C LYS A 127 5.28 20.41 24.08
N LEU A 128 5.34 19.32 23.32
CA LEU A 128 6.10 19.24 22.08
C LEU A 128 5.63 20.30 21.07
N LEU A 129 4.32 20.45 20.88
CA LEU A 129 3.76 21.41 19.91
C LEU A 129 4.00 22.87 20.29
N ASN A 130 4.12 23.16 21.58
CA ASN A 130 4.39 24.51 22.08
C ASN A 130 5.82 25.00 21.77
N ASN A 131 6.72 24.10 21.39
CA ASN A 131 8.08 24.45 20.98
C ASN A 131 8.16 25.03 19.55
N PHE A 132 7.06 25.01 18.79
CA PHE A 132 7.02 25.53 17.44
C PHE A 132 6.46 26.96 17.43
N ASP A 133 7.23 27.90 16.87
CA ASP A 133 6.72 29.25 16.57
C ASP A 133 5.70 29.17 15.45
N LYS A 134 4.44 29.42 15.82
CA LYS A 134 3.32 29.30 14.90
C LYS A 134 3.23 30.50 13.96
N LYS A 135 3.76 31.70 14.30
CA LYS A 135 3.59 32.96 13.51
C LYS A 135 2.20 33.16 12.89
N GLY A 136 1.14 32.70 13.56
CA GLY A 136 -0.24 32.71 13.05
C GLY A 136 -0.63 31.57 12.08
N ALA A 137 0.30 30.70 11.69
CA ALA A 137 0.06 29.46 10.95
C ALA A 137 -0.31 28.29 11.87
N HIS A 138 -1.05 27.33 11.32
CA HIS A 138 -1.35 26.07 11.99
C HIS A 138 -0.25 25.05 11.70
N LEU A 139 0.09 24.22 12.69
CA LEU A 139 1.04 23.11 12.51
C LEU A 139 0.50 22.03 11.57
N LEU A 140 -0.81 22.00 11.36
CA LEU A 140 -1.52 21.00 10.57
C LEU A 140 -2.65 21.66 9.77
N GLY A 141 -2.80 21.23 8.52
CA GLY A 141 -3.90 21.57 7.65
C GLY A 141 -4.18 20.42 6.68
N PRO A 142 -5.38 20.32 6.11
CA PRO A 142 -5.62 19.34 5.07
C PRO A 142 -4.83 19.73 3.82
N VAL A 143 -4.36 18.72 3.09
CA VAL A 143 -3.94 18.88 1.70
C VAL A 143 -5.08 18.37 0.84
N ASP A 144 -5.67 19.27 0.04
CA ASP A 144 -6.62 18.86 -0.99
C ASP A 144 -5.83 18.31 -2.17
N VAL A 145 -6.01 17.01 -2.44
CA VAL A 145 -5.38 16.33 -3.57
C VAL A 145 -6.11 16.59 -4.90
N GLY A 146 -7.23 17.31 -4.88
CA GLY A 146 -7.99 17.69 -6.06
C GLY A 146 -8.96 16.61 -6.55
N GLY A 147 -9.94 17.01 -7.34
CA GLY A 147 -10.95 16.11 -7.91
C GLY A 147 -10.49 15.30 -9.12
N ASP A 148 -9.39 15.71 -9.74
CA ASP A 148 -8.84 15.11 -10.97
C ASP A 148 -7.63 14.20 -10.71
N ALA A 149 -7.30 13.96 -9.44
CA ALA A 149 -6.20 13.07 -9.09
C ALA A 149 -6.55 11.59 -9.35
N TYR A 150 -5.58 10.85 -9.88
CA TYR A 150 -5.65 9.40 -9.95
C TYR A 150 -5.17 8.78 -8.63
N TRP A 151 -5.95 7.84 -8.11
CA TRP A 151 -5.62 7.10 -6.89
C TRP A 151 -5.59 5.60 -7.19
N TRP A 152 -4.39 5.01 -7.15
CA TRP A 152 -4.17 3.60 -7.40
C TRP A 152 -3.94 2.86 -6.08
N ASP A 153 -5.02 2.33 -5.51
CA ASP A 153 -4.96 1.50 -4.29
C ASP A 153 -4.48 0.07 -4.60
N TYR A 154 -3.36 -0.35 -4.02
CA TYR A 154 -2.80 -1.70 -4.19
C TYR A 154 -3.06 -2.62 -2.99
N GLY A 155 -3.89 -2.21 -2.02
CA GLY A 155 -4.13 -2.93 -0.76
C GLY A 155 -4.95 -4.21 -0.88
N GLN A 156 -5.57 -4.49 -2.03
CA GLN A 156 -6.32 -5.73 -2.30
C GLN A 156 -5.88 -6.34 -3.62
N LEU A 157 -5.82 -7.67 -3.72
CA LEU A 157 -5.38 -8.38 -4.93
C LEU A 157 -6.16 -7.98 -6.19
N LYS A 158 -7.50 -7.83 -6.09
CA LYS A 158 -8.33 -7.37 -7.24
C LYS A 158 -7.94 -5.96 -7.70
N LEU A 159 -7.62 -5.06 -6.76
CA LEU A 159 -7.21 -3.70 -7.08
C LEU A 159 -5.76 -3.66 -7.57
N TYR A 160 -4.89 -4.48 -7.00
CA TYR A 160 -3.51 -4.67 -7.48
C TYR A 160 -3.51 -5.08 -8.95
N LEU A 161 -4.25 -6.12 -9.31
CA LEU A 161 -4.37 -6.57 -10.71
C LEU A 161 -4.92 -5.46 -11.60
N ARG A 162 -6.07 -4.89 -11.24
CA ARG A 162 -6.72 -3.83 -12.03
C ARG A 162 -5.77 -2.66 -12.29
N ASN A 163 -5.09 -2.19 -11.25
CA ASN A 163 -4.20 -1.03 -11.38
C ASN A 163 -2.92 -1.40 -12.13
N ALA A 164 -2.36 -2.59 -11.94
CA ALA A 164 -1.23 -3.04 -12.75
C ALA A 164 -1.62 -3.14 -14.24
N CYS A 165 -2.74 -3.79 -14.57
CA CYS A 165 -3.24 -3.92 -15.94
C CYS A 165 -3.57 -2.58 -16.59
N ARG A 166 -3.75 -1.50 -15.82
CA ARG A 166 -3.86 -0.13 -16.35
C ARG A 166 -2.69 0.22 -17.28
N LEU A 167 -1.50 -0.32 -17.03
CA LEU A 167 -0.31 -0.11 -17.88
C LEU A 167 -0.49 -0.61 -19.32
N VAL A 168 -1.36 -1.58 -19.56
CA VAL A 168 -1.63 -2.15 -20.89
C VAL A 168 -2.95 -1.66 -21.50
N GLU A 169 -3.66 -0.78 -20.79
CA GLU A 169 -4.89 -0.11 -21.26
C GLU A 169 -4.57 1.17 -22.04
N ASP A 170 -5.57 1.65 -22.79
CA ASP A 170 -5.54 2.96 -23.43
C ASP A 170 -6.18 4.04 -22.55
N GLY A 171 -5.84 5.31 -22.83
CA GLY A 171 -6.48 6.47 -22.23
C GLY A 171 -5.62 7.21 -21.20
N LYS A 172 -6.06 8.42 -20.85
CA LYS A 172 -5.26 9.40 -20.08
C LYS A 172 -4.74 8.87 -18.74
N GLU A 173 -5.56 8.12 -18.00
CA GLU A 173 -5.13 7.55 -16.72
C GLU A 173 -4.01 6.52 -16.89
N ALA A 174 -4.13 5.68 -17.92
CA ALA A 174 -3.11 4.70 -18.28
C ALA A 174 -1.83 5.38 -18.77
N ASP A 175 -1.96 6.45 -19.57
CA ASP A 175 -0.83 7.28 -20.02
C ASP A 175 -0.11 7.91 -18.82
N SER A 176 -0.84 8.51 -17.88
CA SER A 176 -0.28 9.08 -16.66
C SER A 176 0.40 8.04 -15.77
N MET A 177 -0.13 6.82 -15.69
CA MET A 177 0.53 5.72 -14.95
C MET A 177 1.85 5.31 -15.61
N ARG A 178 1.86 5.18 -16.93
CA ARG A 178 3.06 4.87 -17.70
C ARG A 178 4.13 5.95 -17.57
N GLU A 179 3.73 7.22 -17.65
CA GLU A 179 4.62 8.36 -17.42
C GLU A 179 5.20 8.34 -16.01
N PHE A 180 4.35 8.16 -14.99
CA PHE A 180 4.78 8.10 -13.59
C PHE A 180 5.77 6.97 -13.31
N LEU A 181 5.55 5.79 -13.90
CA LEU A 181 6.42 4.62 -13.71
C LEU A 181 7.60 4.56 -14.69
N GLY A 182 7.67 5.46 -15.67
CA GLY A 182 8.70 5.45 -16.71
C GLY A 182 8.65 4.20 -17.60
N VAL A 183 7.45 3.76 -18.00
CA VAL A 183 7.23 2.51 -18.74
C VAL A 183 6.64 2.79 -20.13
N THR A 184 7.23 2.16 -21.15
CA THR A 184 6.76 2.23 -22.55
C THR A 184 6.12 0.91 -22.97
N ARG A 185 5.00 0.97 -23.71
CA ARG A 185 4.34 -0.22 -24.25
C ARG A 185 5.07 -0.73 -25.50
N GLY A 186 5.08 -2.05 -25.67
CA GLY A 186 5.75 -2.73 -26.79
C GLY A 186 7.27 -2.62 -26.77
N ASP A 187 7.85 -2.00 -25.74
CA ASP A 187 9.29 -1.95 -25.55
C ASP A 187 9.74 -3.24 -24.84
N LYS A 188 10.58 -4.03 -25.52
CA LYS A 188 11.19 -5.24 -24.95
C LYS A 188 12.55 -4.96 -24.29
N GLY A 189 13.07 -3.74 -24.34
CA GLY A 189 14.36 -3.35 -23.77
C GLY A 189 15.50 -4.27 -24.23
N ALA A 190 16.20 -4.85 -23.25
CA ALA A 190 17.33 -5.76 -23.47
C ALA A 190 16.94 -7.24 -23.60
N CYS A 191 15.65 -7.57 -23.78
CA CYS A 191 15.23 -8.94 -24.04
C CYS A 191 15.70 -9.44 -25.42
N GLY A 192 15.77 -10.76 -25.57
CA GLY A 192 16.25 -11.44 -26.78
C GLY A 192 15.39 -11.18 -28.01
N GLU A 193 15.98 -11.39 -29.20
CA GLU A 193 15.28 -11.16 -30.46
C GLU A 193 14.06 -12.08 -30.65
N SER A 194 14.15 -13.30 -30.14
CA SER A 194 13.09 -14.31 -30.19
C SER A 194 11.95 -14.06 -29.18
N PHE A 195 12.03 -13.01 -28.35
CA PHE A 195 10.94 -12.61 -27.48
C PHE A 195 10.02 -11.61 -28.19
N GLY A 196 8.79 -12.06 -28.46
CA GLY A 196 7.72 -11.26 -29.02
C GLY A 196 6.92 -10.55 -27.93
N ILE A 197 6.79 -9.23 -28.05
CA ILE A 197 5.91 -8.42 -27.20
C ILE A 197 4.89 -7.71 -28.09
N ASP A 198 3.61 -7.71 -27.70
CA ASP A 198 2.59 -6.96 -28.43
C ASP A 198 2.69 -5.44 -28.15
N ALA A 199 1.96 -4.64 -28.93
CA ALA A 199 1.97 -3.18 -28.80
C ALA A 199 1.36 -2.65 -27.48
N TYR A 200 0.81 -3.54 -26.64
CA TYR A 200 0.10 -3.18 -25.40
C TYR A 200 0.87 -3.54 -24.14
N SER A 201 1.57 -4.66 -24.16
CA SER A 201 2.34 -5.17 -23.03
C SER A 201 3.49 -4.24 -22.67
N THR A 202 3.94 -4.36 -21.43
CA THR A 202 5.09 -3.60 -20.92
C THR A 202 6.13 -4.55 -20.38
N ALA A 203 7.40 -4.35 -20.74
CA ALA A 203 8.53 -5.05 -20.14
C ALA A 203 9.57 -4.05 -19.63
N SER A 204 9.67 -3.93 -18.30
CA SER A 204 10.66 -3.06 -17.64
C SER A 204 11.72 -3.90 -16.94
N SER A 205 13.00 -3.59 -17.16
CA SER A 205 14.13 -4.29 -16.54
C SER A 205 14.12 -5.83 -16.74
N CYS A 206 13.55 -6.31 -17.84
CA CYS A 206 13.43 -7.74 -18.13
C CYS A 206 14.65 -8.31 -18.86
N ARG A 207 14.88 -9.62 -18.68
CA ARG A 207 15.92 -10.43 -19.36
C ARG A 207 15.27 -11.74 -19.81
N ILE A 208 14.51 -11.68 -20.89
CA ILE A 208 13.76 -12.82 -21.45
C ILE A 208 14.39 -13.21 -22.78
N VAL A 209 14.72 -14.49 -22.97
CA VAL A 209 15.40 -14.94 -24.20
C VAL A 209 14.42 -15.15 -25.36
N ALA A 210 13.33 -15.87 -25.14
CA ALA A 210 12.35 -16.20 -26.18
C ALA A 210 10.90 -16.28 -25.63
N GLY A 211 9.94 -16.38 -26.55
CA GLY A 211 8.54 -16.60 -26.23
C GLY A 211 7.67 -15.39 -26.55
N VAL A 212 6.49 -15.30 -25.93
CA VAL A 212 5.51 -14.25 -26.23
C VAL A 212 4.88 -13.64 -24.98
N SER A 213 4.62 -12.34 -25.05
CA SER A 213 3.85 -11.61 -24.06
C SER A 213 2.76 -10.78 -24.72
N LYS A 214 1.51 -10.99 -24.30
CA LYS A 214 0.32 -10.31 -24.80
C LYS A 214 -0.45 -9.66 -23.67
N ARG A 215 -0.81 -8.38 -23.82
CA ARG A 215 -1.49 -7.56 -22.80
C ARG A 215 -1.01 -7.81 -21.36
N SER A 216 0.29 -8.01 -21.16
CA SER A 216 0.85 -8.39 -19.85
C SER A 216 1.80 -7.31 -19.33
N VAL A 217 1.95 -7.28 -18.01
CA VAL A 217 2.83 -6.36 -17.29
C VAL A 217 3.99 -7.16 -16.73
N LEU A 218 5.18 -6.94 -17.27
CA LEU A 218 6.42 -7.59 -16.85
C LEU A 218 7.36 -6.55 -16.26
N ALA A 219 7.80 -6.75 -15.02
CA ALA A 219 8.78 -5.90 -14.38
C ALA A 219 9.84 -6.76 -13.68
N ASN A 220 11.12 -6.58 -14.02
CA ASN A 220 12.24 -7.36 -13.50
C ASN A 220 12.02 -8.88 -13.64
N VAL A 221 11.61 -9.34 -14.83
CA VAL A 221 11.40 -10.75 -15.15
C VAL A 221 12.63 -11.32 -15.86
N ALA A 222 13.10 -12.49 -15.43
CA ALA A 222 14.18 -13.22 -16.10
C ALA A 222 13.76 -14.65 -16.41
N ALA A 223 13.77 -15.02 -17.70
CA ALA A 223 13.37 -16.35 -18.18
C ALA A 223 14.04 -16.73 -19.51
N LYS A 224 14.20 -18.03 -19.77
CA LYS A 224 14.60 -18.52 -21.09
C LYS A 224 13.41 -18.44 -22.04
N GLU A 225 12.25 -18.86 -21.57
CA GLU A 225 11.03 -18.87 -22.36
C GLU A 225 9.85 -18.34 -21.54
N ILE A 226 8.98 -17.59 -22.18
CA ILE A 226 7.73 -17.11 -21.58
C ILE A 226 6.55 -17.29 -22.53
N ASP A 227 5.41 -17.67 -21.99
CA ASP A 227 4.10 -17.53 -22.61
C ASP A 227 3.17 -16.87 -21.59
N ALA A 228 2.93 -15.57 -21.77
CA ALA A 228 2.16 -14.75 -20.85
C ALA A 228 1.05 -13.98 -21.57
N GLU A 229 -0.19 -14.16 -21.11
CA GLU A 229 -1.35 -13.45 -21.63
C GLU A 229 -2.15 -12.85 -20.48
N GLY A 230 -2.34 -11.52 -20.49
CA GLY A 230 -3.10 -10.82 -19.45
C GLY A 230 -2.54 -10.97 -18.03
N ALA A 231 -1.25 -11.26 -17.87
CA ALA A 231 -0.62 -11.57 -16.58
C ALA A 231 0.17 -10.38 -16.02
N VAL A 232 0.39 -10.38 -14.70
CA VAL A 232 1.23 -9.40 -13.99
C VAL A 232 2.37 -10.13 -13.28
N LEU A 233 3.59 -9.98 -13.80
CA LEU A 233 4.79 -10.62 -13.29
C LEU A 233 5.79 -9.56 -12.82
N VAL A 234 6.08 -9.54 -11.52
CA VAL A 234 6.96 -8.53 -10.90
C VAL A 234 8.05 -9.22 -10.09
N ASN A 235 9.32 -9.00 -10.45
CA ASN A 235 10.46 -9.66 -9.84
C ASN A 235 10.30 -11.20 -9.86
N VAL A 236 10.27 -11.79 -11.06
CA VAL A 236 10.08 -13.22 -11.27
C VAL A 236 11.27 -13.81 -12.01
N THR A 237 11.80 -14.92 -11.54
CA THR A 237 12.89 -15.64 -12.20
C THR A 237 12.58 -17.12 -12.27
N ALA A 238 12.53 -17.66 -13.47
CA ALA A 238 12.30 -19.08 -13.74
C ALA A 238 12.95 -19.49 -15.06
N LYS A 239 13.10 -20.79 -15.35
CA LYS A 239 13.58 -21.24 -16.67
C LYS A 239 12.53 -20.97 -17.76
N LYS A 240 11.31 -21.48 -17.55
CA LYS A 240 10.14 -21.24 -18.39
C LYS A 240 8.99 -20.72 -17.54
N ILE A 241 8.23 -19.77 -18.08
CA ILE A 241 7.03 -19.23 -17.42
C ILE A 241 5.83 -19.39 -18.35
N VAL A 242 4.75 -19.98 -17.85
CA VAL A 242 3.44 -19.99 -18.51
C VAL A 242 2.44 -19.33 -17.57
N ALA A 243 1.88 -18.18 -17.98
CA ALA A 243 0.99 -17.39 -17.13
C ALA A 243 -0.29 -16.99 -17.87
N GLY A 244 -1.42 -17.51 -17.40
CA GLY A 244 -2.74 -17.18 -17.94
C GLY A 244 -3.30 -15.85 -17.45
N GLU A 245 -4.43 -15.46 -18.02
CA GLU A 245 -5.09 -14.18 -17.75
C GLU A 245 -5.36 -13.94 -16.26
N GLY A 246 -5.02 -12.75 -15.79
CA GLY A 246 -5.22 -12.34 -14.40
C GLY A 246 -4.28 -13.01 -13.39
N ALA A 247 -3.33 -13.83 -13.85
CA ALA A 247 -2.31 -14.39 -12.98
C ALA A 247 -1.38 -13.30 -12.45
N ILE A 248 -0.98 -13.42 -11.18
CA ILE A 248 -0.04 -12.52 -10.52
C ILE A 248 1.08 -13.37 -9.90
N ALA A 249 2.31 -13.04 -10.24
CA ALA A 249 3.47 -13.52 -9.49
C ALA A 249 4.31 -12.32 -9.08
N TYR A 250 4.61 -12.23 -7.78
CA TYR A 250 5.51 -11.20 -7.28
C TYR A 250 6.59 -11.77 -6.38
N ASN A 251 7.85 -11.38 -6.64
CA ASN A 251 9.01 -11.82 -5.88
C ASN A 251 9.14 -13.36 -5.85
N VAL A 252 9.20 -13.99 -7.04
CA VAL A 252 9.19 -15.45 -7.20
C VAL A 252 10.49 -15.94 -7.84
N VAL A 253 11.11 -16.94 -7.20
CA VAL A 253 12.23 -17.71 -7.78
C VAL A 253 11.79 -19.15 -7.92
N ASP A 254 11.71 -19.64 -9.15
CA ASP A 254 11.31 -21.02 -9.46
C ASP A 254 12.40 -21.75 -10.27
N ASP A 255 13.08 -22.68 -9.62
CA ASP A 255 14.18 -23.48 -10.16
C ASP A 255 13.72 -24.77 -10.85
N SER A 256 12.42 -25.05 -10.86
CA SER A 256 11.85 -26.13 -11.67
C SER A 256 11.99 -25.83 -13.17
N ASP A 257 11.66 -26.82 -14.00
CA ASP A 257 11.77 -26.65 -15.46
C ASP A 257 10.72 -25.67 -16.00
N GLU A 258 9.56 -25.57 -15.36
CA GLU A 258 8.47 -24.70 -15.80
C GLU A 258 7.63 -24.19 -14.62
N LEU A 259 7.50 -22.87 -14.53
CA LEU A 259 6.54 -22.21 -13.66
C LEU A 259 5.21 -22.01 -14.40
N VAL A 260 4.17 -22.75 -14.01
CA VAL A 260 2.82 -22.62 -14.57
C VAL A 260 1.90 -21.93 -13.58
N LEU A 261 1.28 -20.82 -14.02
CA LEU A 261 0.27 -20.07 -13.28
C LEU A 261 -1.08 -20.18 -13.98
N LYS A 262 -2.07 -20.68 -13.25
CA LYS A 262 -3.44 -20.75 -13.75
C LYS A 262 -4.07 -19.35 -13.84
N PRO A 263 -5.10 -19.15 -14.68
CA PRO A 263 -5.84 -17.89 -14.70
C PRO A 263 -6.30 -17.46 -13.31
N GLY A 264 -6.06 -16.19 -12.96
CA GLY A 264 -6.40 -15.61 -11.66
C GLY A 264 -5.60 -16.15 -10.44
N GLU A 265 -4.59 -16.99 -10.66
CA GLU A 265 -3.71 -17.48 -9.60
C GLU A 265 -2.75 -16.37 -9.14
N VAL A 266 -2.57 -16.25 -7.82
CA VAL A 266 -1.65 -15.29 -7.21
C VAL A 266 -0.60 -16.05 -6.42
N ILE A 267 0.69 -15.82 -6.70
CA ILE A 267 1.78 -16.41 -5.92
C ILE A 267 2.85 -15.40 -5.53
N THR A 268 3.55 -15.71 -4.44
CA THR A 268 4.75 -14.99 -4.00
C THR A 268 5.67 -15.88 -3.19
N ASP A 269 6.97 -15.59 -3.19
CA ASP A 269 7.90 -16.17 -2.23
C ASP A 269 8.25 -15.18 -1.11
N VAL A 270 8.20 -15.70 0.10
CA VAL A 270 8.70 -15.03 1.32
C VAL A 270 10.05 -15.62 1.66
N PHE A 271 11.08 -14.79 1.67
CA PHE A 271 12.44 -15.19 2.01
C PHE A 271 12.74 -14.92 3.48
N GLY A 272 13.33 -15.90 4.17
CA GLY A 272 13.87 -15.74 5.51
C GLY A 272 15.35 -15.33 5.48
N GLU A 273 15.85 -14.79 6.59
CA GLU A 273 17.26 -14.36 6.73
C GLU A 273 18.27 -15.50 6.53
N ASN A 274 17.86 -16.74 6.81
CA ASN A 274 18.66 -17.94 6.61
C ASN A 274 18.64 -18.44 5.15
N GLY A 275 17.97 -17.72 4.24
CA GLY A 275 17.78 -18.12 2.85
C GLY A 275 16.64 -19.11 2.61
N SER A 276 15.86 -19.45 3.64
CA SER A 276 14.65 -20.26 3.45
C SER A 276 13.65 -19.52 2.57
N LYS A 277 12.91 -20.28 1.76
CA LYS A 277 11.91 -19.78 0.82
C LYS A 277 10.57 -20.41 1.15
N LEU A 278 9.56 -19.60 1.44
CA LEU A 278 8.18 -20.02 1.65
C LEU A 278 7.28 -19.45 0.56
N ARG A 279 6.76 -20.31 -0.32
CA ARG A 279 5.73 -19.91 -1.27
C ARG A 279 4.38 -19.70 -0.59
N GLN A 280 3.72 -18.60 -0.91
CA GLN A 280 2.32 -18.33 -0.61
C GLN A 280 1.52 -18.28 -1.91
N ARG A 281 0.34 -18.87 -1.88
CA ARG A 281 -0.63 -18.92 -2.98
C ARG A 281 -1.96 -18.31 -2.56
N SER A 282 -2.64 -17.70 -3.51
CA SER A 282 -3.99 -17.16 -3.36
C SER A 282 -4.68 -17.10 -4.73
N THR A 283 -5.87 -16.53 -4.76
CA THR A 283 -6.62 -16.20 -5.97
C THR A 283 -7.21 -14.80 -5.82
N LEU A 284 -7.69 -14.24 -6.91
CA LEU A 284 -8.37 -12.93 -6.88
C LEU A 284 -9.61 -12.93 -5.98
N ASP A 285 -10.27 -14.08 -5.78
CA ASP A 285 -11.51 -14.17 -4.98
C ASP A 285 -11.29 -14.21 -3.47
N ASN A 286 -10.04 -14.42 -3.02
CA ASN A 286 -9.72 -14.43 -1.61
C ASN A 286 -9.56 -13.01 -1.08
N ASP A 287 -10.47 -12.62 -0.20
CA ASP A 287 -10.35 -11.42 0.63
C ASP A 287 -9.38 -11.69 1.78
N GLY A 288 -8.19 -11.10 1.71
CA GLY A 288 -7.13 -11.27 2.71
C GLY A 288 -7.55 -10.86 4.13
N GLY A 289 -8.49 -9.92 4.28
CA GLY A 289 -9.02 -9.52 5.59
C GLY A 289 -9.93 -10.58 6.21
N LYS A 290 -10.66 -11.33 5.39
CA LYS A 290 -11.53 -12.44 5.84
C LYS A 290 -10.76 -13.75 6.01
N LYS A 291 -9.82 -14.02 5.10
CA LYS A 291 -9.03 -15.25 5.05
C LYS A 291 -7.70 -15.18 5.79
N TRP A 292 -7.41 -14.07 6.47
CA TRP A 292 -6.15 -13.80 7.18
C TRP A 292 -5.67 -14.95 8.07
N LYS A 293 -6.61 -15.61 8.76
CA LYS A 293 -6.36 -16.68 9.74
C LYS A 293 -6.65 -18.08 9.22
N GLU A 294 -6.98 -18.23 7.95
CA GLU A 294 -7.28 -19.52 7.33
C GLU A 294 -6.11 -19.99 6.47
N ILE A 295 -5.89 -21.31 6.42
CA ILE A 295 -4.98 -21.90 5.45
C ILE A 295 -5.78 -22.07 4.15
N ILE A 296 -5.31 -21.43 3.08
CA ILE A 296 -5.96 -21.44 1.78
C ILE A 296 -4.99 -21.91 0.70
N CYS A 297 -5.54 -22.37 -0.44
CA CYS A 297 -4.76 -22.67 -1.65
C CYS A 297 -3.55 -23.61 -1.44
N GLY A 298 -3.63 -24.51 -0.45
CA GLY A 298 -2.55 -25.46 -0.12
C GLY A 298 -1.33 -24.83 0.56
N ASN A 299 -1.45 -23.60 1.09
CA ASN A 299 -0.35 -22.96 1.81
C ASN A 299 0.05 -23.75 3.06
N LYS A 300 1.34 -23.70 3.40
CA LYS A 300 1.85 -24.33 4.64
C LYS A 300 1.43 -23.58 5.91
N LYS A 301 1.10 -22.29 5.79
CA LYS A 301 0.75 -21.38 6.89
C LYS A 301 -0.38 -20.45 6.46
N THR A 302 -1.09 -19.89 7.44
CA THR A 302 -2.03 -18.78 7.24
C THR A 302 -1.25 -17.50 6.94
N PHE A 303 -1.88 -16.49 6.35
CA PHE A 303 -1.24 -15.18 6.16
C PHE A 303 -0.82 -14.54 7.49
N GLU A 304 -1.65 -14.67 8.53
CA GLU A 304 -1.29 -14.25 9.90
C GLU A 304 -0.06 -14.98 10.44
N GLY A 305 0.05 -16.29 10.17
CA GLY A 305 1.18 -17.10 10.60
C GLY A 305 2.48 -16.60 9.98
N VAL A 306 2.48 -16.35 8.67
CA VAL A 306 3.62 -15.76 7.96
C VAL A 306 3.95 -14.38 8.51
N TYR A 307 2.95 -13.52 8.74
CA TYR A 307 3.17 -12.21 9.36
C TYR A 307 3.84 -12.32 10.75
N LYS A 308 3.33 -13.22 11.61
CA LYS A 308 3.86 -13.45 12.95
C LYS A 308 5.30 -13.96 12.93
N ASP A 309 5.62 -14.88 12.01
CA ASP A 309 7.00 -15.38 11.84
C ASP A 309 7.98 -14.26 11.47
N ASN A 310 7.50 -13.23 10.77
CA ASN A 310 8.33 -12.14 10.25
C ASN A 310 8.39 -10.91 11.14
N LEU A 311 7.73 -10.90 12.31
CA LEU A 311 7.66 -9.72 13.20
C LEU A 311 9.04 -9.22 13.66
N SER A 312 10.00 -10.13 13.82
CA SER A 312 11.37 -9.80 14.23
C SER A 312 12.39 -9.93 13.09
N THR A 313 11.94 -10.16 11.86
CA THR A 313 12.83 -10.39 10.73
C THR A 313 13.58 -9.13 10.34
N ASN A 314 14.88 -9.26 10.14
CA ASN A 314 15.70 -8.26 9.47
C ASN A 314 15.39 -8.28 7.97
N VAL A 315 14.52 -7.37 7.55
CA VAL A 315 14.05 -7.26 6.16
C VAL A 315 15.17 -7.00 5.16
N ILE A 316 16.26 -6.33 5.56
CA ILE A 316 17.42 -6.08 4.68
C ILE A 316 18.10 -7.41 4.37
N LYS A 317 18.44 -8.19 5.39
CA LYS A 317 19.06 -9.52 5.21
C LYS A 317 18.17 -10.47 4.42
N ALA A 318 16.86 -10.48 4.71
CA ALA A 318 15.91 -11.29 3.95
C ALA A 318 15.85 -10.88 2.47
N SER A 319 15.87 -9.57 2.17
CA SER A 319 15.93 -9.05 0.79
C SER A 319 17.21 -9.50 0.09
N GLU A 320 18.38 -9.35 0.75
CA GLU A 320 19.66 -9.80 0.20
C GLU A 320 19.65 -11.29 -0.17
N LYS A 321 18.97 -12.13 0.63
CA LYS A 321 18.80 -13.56 0.30
C LYS A 321 17.90 -13.78 -0.91
N GLY A 322 16.79 -13.04 -1.01
CA GLY A 322 15.93 -13.08 -2.19
C GLY A 322 16.67 -12.65 -3.46
N GLU A 323 17.34 -11.51 -3.41
CA GLU A 323 18.14 -10.96 -4.51
C GLU A 323 19.25 -11.93 -4.95
N ALA A 324 19.95 -12.54 -4.00
CA ALA A 324 20.97 -13.55 -4.30
C ALA A 324 20.37 -14.78 -5.00
N ALA A 325 19.18 -15.24 -4.57
CA ALA A 325 18.48 -16.36 -5.20
C ALA A 325 18.05 -16.03 -6.64
N HIS A 326 17.47 -14.84 -6.86
CA HIS A 326 17.14 -14.32 -8.19
C HIS A 326 18.39 -14.25 -9.07
N ALA A 327 19.47 -13.64 -8.58
CA ALA A 327 20.71 -13.49 -9.34
C ALA A 327 21.36 -14.83 -9.69
N ALA A 328 21.35 -15.80 -8.76
CA ALA A 328 21.88 -17.13 -9.00
C ALA A 328 21.12 -17.85 -10.12
N LEU A 329 19.79 -17.86 -10.07
CA LEU A 329 18.98 -18.50 -11.11
C LEU A 329 19.05 -17.73 -12.44
N ALA A 330 19.02 -16.40 -12.41
CA ALA A 330 19.10 -15.57 -13.61
C ALA A 330 20.40 -15.80 -14.39
N ARG A 331 21.54 -16.03 -13.70
CA ARG A 331 22.80 -16.42 -14.36
C ARG A 331 22.67 -17.74 -15.11
N ALA A 332 22.05 -18.75 -14.50
CA ALA A 332 21.82 -20.05 -15.13
C ALA A 332 20.80 -20.00 -16.29
N VAL A 333 19.88 -19.04 -16.24
CA VAL A 333 18.88 -18.77 -17.26
C VAL A 333 19.49 -18.02 -18.46
N SER A 334 20.39 -17.07 -18.22
CA SER A 334 20.93 -16.18 -19.27
C SER A 334 22.19 -16.72 -19.97
N SER A 335 22.81 -17.79 -19.46
CA SER A 335 24.08 -18.34 -19.96
C SER A 335 23.93 -19.48 -20.98
N ALA A 336 22.78 -19.58 -21.67
CA ALA A 336 22.47 -20.58 -22.67
C ALA A 336 21.60 -19.97 -23.77
#